data_AF-A0A1J3K312-F1
#
_entry.id   AF-A0A1J3K312-F1
#
_cell.length_a   1.000
_cell.length_b   1.000
_cell.length_c   1.000
_cell.angle_alpha   90.00
_cell.angle_beta   90.00
_cell.angle_gamma   90.00
#
_symmetry.space_group_name_H-M   'P 1'
#
loop_
_entity.id
_entity.type
_entity.pdbx_description
1 polymer ?
#
loop_
_entity_poly.entity_id
_entity_poly.type
_entity_poly.pdbx_seq_one_letter_code
_entity_poly.pdbx_strand_id
1 'polypeptide(L)'
;MSGMGDGYVGTAQDAVRIRRLQKQREAERRKIQELKSKTASGQEQSGLLQFGSSSCEILDTAFKKETVGLVTREEYVEKRVNIRNKFEEEEKEKLQKLQQEEEELQQQKRSKK
;
A
#
# COMPACT_ATOMS: atom_id res chain seq x y z
N MET A 1 20.92 -21.27 -46.50
CA MET A 1 19.48 -20.92 -46.31
C MET A 1 19.34 -20.33 -44.92
N SER A 2 18.98 -19.05 -44.83
CA SER A 2 18.72 -18.32 -43.58
C SER A 2 17.37 -18.76 -43.02
N GLY A 3 17.38 -19.72 -42.08
CA GLY A 3 16.18 -20.33 -41.52
C GLY A 3 15.74 -19.66 -40.23
N MET A 4 14.75 -18.77 -40.35
CA MET A 4 13.79 -18.30 -39.34
C MET A 4 13.86 -19.00 -37.95
N GLY A 5 14.52 -18.41 -36.97
CA GLY A 5 14.52 -18.94 -35.61
C GLY A 5 15.37 -18.15 -34.61
N ASP A 6 14.78 -17.11 -34.02
CA ASP A 6 15.13 -16.37 -32.77
C ASP A 6 16.61 -16.14 -32.36
N GLY A 7 17.59 -16.42 -33.22
CA GLY A 7 19.03 -16.26 -32.95
C GLY A 7 19.58 -17.06 -31.76
N TYR A 8 18.77 -17.87 -31.07
CA TYR A 8 19.19 -18.56 -29.85
C TYR A 8 19.98 -19.82 -30.16
N VAL A 9 21.28 -19.80 -29.87
CA VAL A 9 22.19 -20.93 -30.03
C VAL A 9 22.24 -21.71 -28.71
N GLY A 10 21.36 -22.70 -28.55
CA GLY A 10 21.27 -23.55 -27.35
C GLY A 10 20.49 -24.83 -27.59
N THR A 11 20.33 -25.67 -26.56
CA THR A 11 19.63 -26.95 -26.70
C THR A 11 18.11 -26.76 -26.73
N ALA A 12 17.37 -27.71 -27.30
CA ALA A 12 15.90 -27.66 -27.31
C ALA A 12 15.29 -27.60 -25.89
N GLN A 13 15.99 -28.14 -24.88
CA GLN A 13 15.59 -28.06 -23.47
C GLN A 13 15.73 -26.63 -22.92
N ASP A 14 16.73 -25.87 -23.39
CA ASP A 14 16.94 -24.49 -22.98
C ASP A 14 15.83 -23.58 -23.51
N ALA A 15 15.33 -23.81 -24.72
CA ALA A 15 14.21 -23.06 -25.28
C ALA A 15 12.93 -23.21 -24.42
N VAL A 16 12.66 -24.42 -23.91
CA VAL A 16 11.52 -24.68 -23.00
C VAL A 16 11.72 -23.96 -21.67
N ARG A 17 12.94 -23.99 -21.12
CA ARG A 17 13.30 -23.29 -19.88
C ARG A 17 13.14 -21.77 -20.03
N ILE A 18 13.61 -21.20 -21.15
CA ILE A 18 13.49 -19.79 -21.48
C ILE A 18 12.04 -19.36 -21.54
N ARG A 19 11.19 -20.11 -22.26
CA ARG A 19 9.75 -19.81 -22.34
C ARG A 19 9.07 -19.84 -20.97
N ARG A 20 9.43 -20.80 -20.10
CA ARG A 20 8.92 -20.86 -18.72
C ARG A 20 9.34 -19.63 -17.91
N LEU A 21 10.61 -19.25 -17.97
CA LEU A 21 11.14 -18.09 -17.24
C LEU A 21 10.56 -16.77 -17.77
N GLN A 22 10.38 -16.64 -19.09
CA GLN A 22 9.71 -15.49 -19.69
C GLN A 22 8.27 -15.37 -19.19
N LYS A 23 7.51 -16.47 -19.16
CA LYS A 23 6.14 -16.49 -18.63
C LYS A 23 6.08 -16.09 -17.15
N GLN A 24 7.04 -16.52 -16.33
CA GLN A 24 7.14 -16.10 -14.93
C GLN A 24 7.42 -14.60 -14.80
N ARG A 25 8.40 -14.08 -15.55
CA ARG A 25 8.71 -12.63 -15.55
C ARG A 25 7.53 -11.79 -16.04
N GLU A 26 6.78 -12.25 -17.04
CA GLU A 26 5.58 -11.55 -17.52
C GLU A 26 4.50 -11.51 -16.45
N ALA A 27 4.27 -12.61 -15.74
CA ALA A 27 3.32 -12.66 -14.63
C ALA A 27 3.72 -11.71 -13.47
N GLU A 28 5.00 -11.68 -13.11
CA GLU A 28 5.54 -10.74 -12.12
C GLU A 28 5.42 -9.29 -12.57
N ARG A 29 5.74 -9.00 -13.84
CA ARG A 29 5.56 -7.66 -14.42
C ARG A 29 4.10 -7.21 -14.38
N ARG A 30 3.15 -8.09 -14.72
CA ARG A 30 1.71 -7.82 -14.60
C ARG A 30 1.32 -7.52 -13.15
N LYS A 31 1.77 -8.34 -12.19
CA LYS A 31 1.52 -8.12 -10.76
C LYS A 31 2.06 -6.77 -10.29
N ILE A 32 3.28 -6.41 -10.70
CA ILE A 32 3.87 -5.10 -10.38
C ILE A 32 3.08 -3.97 -11.04
N GLN A 33 2.62 -4.14 -12.28
CA GLN A 33 1.83 -3.14 -12.98
C GLN A 33 0.46 -2.94 -12.32
N GLU A 34 -0.20 -4.01 -11.89
CA GLU A 34 -1.45 -3.95 -11.12
C GLU A 34 -1.25 -3.29 -9.75
N LEU A 35 -0.14 -3.57 -9.06
CA LEU A 35 0.20 -2.88 -7.82
C LEU A 35 0.46 -1.40 -8.10
N LYS A 36 1.23 -1.06 -9.13
CA LYS A 36 1.48 0.32 -9.55
C LYS A 36 0.20 1.06 -9.91
N SER A 37 -0.74 0.45 -10.63
CA SER A 37 -2.00 1.09 -10.98
C SER A 37 -2.90 1.30 -9.77
N LYS A 38 -2.97 0.31 -8.86
CA LYS A 38 -3.69 0.46 -7.57
C LYS A 38 -3.10 1.53 -6.67
N THR A 39 -1.77 1.63 -6.61
CA THR A 39 -1.07 2.67 -5.84
C THR A 39 -1.24 4.05 -6.50
N ALA A 40 -1.16 4.13 -7.83
CA ALA A 40 -1.37 5.37 -8.57
C ALA A 40 -2.79 5.92 -8.43
N SER A 41 -3.82 5.06 -8.35
CA SER A 41 -5.20 5.49 -8.11
C SER A 41 -5.46 6.02 -6.69
N GLY A 42 -4.58 5.74 -5.72
CA GLY A 42 -4.67 6.24 -4.34
C GLY A 42 -3.68 7.36 -4.00
N GLN A 43 -2.68 7.60 -4.84
CA GLN A 43 -1.62 8.59 -4.62
C GLN A 43 -1.36 9.39 -5.90
N GLU A 44 -2.27 10.29 -6.29
CA GLU A 44 -2.03 11.24 -7.38
C GLU A 44 -0.93 12.29 -7.09
N GLN A 45 -0.18 12.21 -5.98
CA GLN A 45 0.75 13.27 -5.55
C GLN A 45 2.10 12.84 -4.98
N SER A 46 2.64 11.64 -5.25
CA SER A 46 4.05 11.40 -4.86
C SER A 46 4.81 10.46 -5.77
N GLY A 47 5.45 11.03 -6.80
CA GLY A 47 6.60 10.42 -7.49
C GLY A 47 7.87 10.35 -6.63
N LEU A 48 7.80 10.80 -5.37
CA LEU A 48 8.82 10.59 -4.35
C LEU A 48 8.50 9.31 -3.59
N LEU A 49 9.44 8.36 -3.53
CA LEU A 49 9.42 7.30 -2.51
C LEU A 49 9.28 7.99 -1.16
N GLN A 50 8.11 7.85 -0.53
CA GLN A 50 7.81 8.43 0.77
C GLN A 50 8.60 7.65 1.83
N PHE A 51 9.89 7.97 2.00
CA PHE A 51 10.77 7.45 3.05
C PHE A 51 10.39 7.94 4.47
N GLY A 52 9.21 8.53 4.61
CA GLY A 52 8.75 9.24 5.81
C GLY A 52 7.31 8.91 6.23
N SER A 53 6.77 7.77 5.82
CA SER A 53 5.44 7.31 6.27
C SER A 53 5.48 6.63 7.64
N SER A 54 6.48 6.93 8.47
CA SER A 54 6.45 6.52 9.87
C SER A 54 5.33 7.29 10.57
N SER A 55 4.56 6.62 11.41
CA SER A 55 3.45 7.25 12.15
C SER A 55 3.91 8.50 12.92
N CYS A 56 5.19 8.55 13.31
CA CYS A 56 5.80 9.71 13.95
C CYS A 56 5.93 10.94 13.05
N GLU A 57 6.27 10.79 11.77
CA GLU A 57 6.43 11.93 10.85
C GLU A 57 5.09 12.54 10.43
N ILE A 58 4.05 11.71 10.36
CA ILE A 58 2.67 12.19 10.17
C ILE A 58 2.25 13.04 11.37
N LEU A 59 2.60 12.60 12.60
CA LEU A 59 2.35 13.37 13.82
C LEU A 59 3.10 14.70 13.81
N ASP A 60 4.39 14.70 13.45
CA ASP A 60 5.21 15.92 13.44
C ASP A 60 4.77 16.92 12.36
N THR A 61 4.29 16.46 11.21
CA THR A 61 3.83 17.34 10.13
C THR A 61 2.43 17.90 10.40
N ALA A 62 1.50 17.10 10.93
CA ALA A 62 0.20 17.57 11.39
C ALA A 62 0.38 18.61 12.52
N PHE A 63 1.25 18.29 13.48
CA PHE A 63 1.60 19.19 14.57
C PHE A 63 2.17 20.52 14.05
N LYS A 64 3.19 20.49 13.19
CA LYS A 64 3.81 21.72 12.62
C LYS A 64 2.81 22.59 11.85
N LYS A 65 1.84 21.99 11.16
CA LYS A 65 0.79 22.73 10.44
C LYS A 65 -0.22 23.37 11.39
N GLU A 66 -0.53 22.72 12.51
CA GLU A 66 -1.46 23.23 13.53
C GLU A 66 -0.81 24.26 14.47
N THR A 67 0.50 24.18 14.67
CA THR A 67 1.26 25.09 15.57
C THR A 67 2.04 26.17 14.83
N VAL A 68 1.63 26.58 13.64
CA VAL A 68 2.20 27.77 13.01
C VAL A 68 1.71 29.01 13.76
N GLY A 69 2.53 29.48 14.70
CA GLY A 69 2.28 30.60 15.61
C GLY A 69 3.05 30.38 16.90
N LEU A 70 3.49 31.42 17.62
CA LEU A 70 4.22 31.26 18.88
C LEU A 70 3.34 30.59 19.94
N VAL A 71 3.36 29.25 20.00
CA VAL A 71 2.66 28.45 21.01
C VAL A 71 3.62 28.18 22.16
N THR A 72 3.15 28.32 23.39
CA THR A 72 3.94 28.07 24.60
C THR A 72 4.20 26.56 24.79
N ARG A 73 5.21 26.21 25.59
CA ARG A 73 5.62 24.81 25.81
C ARG A 73 4.51 23.94 26.42
N GLU A 74 3.63 24.54 27.22
CA GLU A 74 2.55 23.85 27.91
C GLU A 74 1.44 23.47 26.91
N GLU A 75 1.02 24.44 26.09
CA GLU A 75 0.06 24.23 25.01
C GLU A 75 0.55 23.20 23.96
N TYR A 76 1.87 23.12 23.72
CA TYR A 76 2.47 22.09 22.86
C TYR A 76 2.24 20.68 23.42
N VAL A 77 2.43 20.49 24.72
CA VAL A 77 2.29 19.17 25.37
C VAL A 77 0.83 18.74 25.40
N GLU A 78 -0.08 19.65 25.75
CA GLU A 78 -1.52 19.37 25.76
C GLU A 78 -2.04 19.00 24.36
N LYS A 79 -1.65 19.74 23.33
CA LYS A 79 -2.02 19.43 21.95
C LYS A 79 -1.51 18.07 21.50
N ARG A 80 -0.27 17.69 21.87
CA ARG A 80 0.26 16.36 21.55
C ARG A 80 -0.52 15.23 22.20
N VAL A 81 -0.94 15.39 23.44
CA VAL A 81 -1.75 14.38 24.14
C VAL A 81 -3.13 14.28 23.49
N ASN A 82 -3.76 15.41 23.16
CA ASN A 82 -5.08 15.43 22.50
C ASN A 82 -5.06 14.77 21.12
N ILE A 83 -4.04 15.02 20.30
CA ILE A 83 -3.92 14.39 18.98
C ILE A 83 -3.73 12.87 19.11
N ARG A 84 -2.91 12.41 20.07
CA ARG A 84 -2.75 10.97 20.33
C ARG A 84 -4.07 10.32 20.71
N ASN A 85 -4.82 10.93 21.63
CA ASN A 85 -6.10 10.39 22.08
C ASN A 85 -7.12 10.30 20.94
N LYS A 86 -7.22 11.35 20.10
CA LYS A 86 -8.10 11.33 18.92
C LYS A 86 -7.77 10.20 17.96
N PHE A 87 -6.49 9.95 17.71
CA PHE A 87 -6.07 8.85 16.83
C PHE A 87 -6.33 7.46 17.44
N GLU A 88 -6.12 7.28 18.74
CA GLU A 88 -6.45 6.01 19.41
C GLU A 88 -7.95 5.73 19.41
N GLU A 89 -8.79 6.76 19.53
CA GLU A 89 -10.24 6.64 19.38
C GLU A 89 -10.64 6.32 17.95
N GLU A 90 -10.06 6.99 16.94
CA GLU A 90 -10.31 6.70 15.53
C GLU A 90 -9.86 5.29 15.12
N GLU A 91 -8.75 4.78 15.65
CA GLU A 91 -8.32 3.39 15.40
C GLU A 91 -9.28 2.38 16.01
N LYS A 92 -9.75 2.62 17.25
CA LYS A 92 -10.74 1.76 17.90
C LYS A 92 -12.06 1.74 17.12
N GLU A 93 -12.50 2.89 16.62
CA GLU A 93 -13.75 2.98 15.83
C GLU A 93 -13.62 2.27 14.48
N LYS A 94 -12.47 2.39 13.79
CA LYS A 94 -12.20 1.63 12.55
C LYS A 94 -12.17 0.13 12.78
N LEU A 95 -11.57 -0.31 13.89
CA LEU A 95 -11.51 -1.73 14.24
C LEU A 95 -12.91 -2.30 14.51
N GLN A 96 -13.76 -1.54 15.21
CA GLN A 96 -15.15 -1.94 15.46
C GLN A 96 -15.99 -2.02 14.18
N LYS A 97 -15.83 -1.06 13.25
CA LYS A 97 -16.53 -1.10 11.96
C LYS A 97 -16.13 -2.31 11.12
N LEU A 98 -14.84 -2.67 11.10
CA LEU A 98 -14.36 -3.86 10.40
C LEU A 98 -14.94 -5.15 10.98
N GLN A 99 -15.08 -5.24 12.31
CA GLN A 99 -15.70 -6.40 12.96
C GLN A 99 -17.19 -6.52 12.62
N GLN A 100 -17.93 -5.41 12.62
CA GLN A 100 -19.34 -5.38 12.23
C GLN A 100 -19.52 -5.79 10.76
N GLU A 101 -18.67 -5.30 9.86
CA GLU A 101 -18.71 -5.65 8.45
C GLU A 101 -18.39 -7.14 8.22
N GLU A 102 -17.46 -7.71 8.99
CA GLU A 102 -17.14 -9.14 8.92
C GLU A 102 -18.29 -10.03 9.41
N GLU A 103 -18.97 -9.63 10.49
CA GLU A 103 -20.16 -10.32 11.00
C GLU A 103 -21.32 -10.27 10.00
N GLU A 104 -21.59 -9.13 9.36
CA GLU A 104 -22.60 -9.01 8.32
C GLU A 104 -22.29 -9.89 7.11
N LEU A 105 -21.02 -9.94 6.70
CA LEU A 105 -20.56 -10.82 5.61
C LEU A 105 -20.73 -12.31 5.96
N GLN A 106 -20.51 -12.69 7.22
CA GLN A 106 -20.78 -14.05 7.69
C GLN A 106 -22.28 -14.38 7.70
N GLN A 107 -23.13 -13.45 8.13
CA GLN A 107 -24.58 -13.64 8.12
C GLN A 107 -25.12 -13.78 6.69
N GLN A 108 -24.63 -12.97 5.74
CA GLN A 108 -24.98 -13.11 4.32
C GLN A 108 -24.52 -14.45 3.71
N LYS A 109 -23.36 -14.99 4.14
CA LYS A 109 -22.92 -16.32 3.70
C LYS A 109 -23.78 -17.45 4.27
N ARG A 110 -24.29 -17.29 5.49
CA ARG A 110 -25.20 -18.25 6.13
C ARG A 110 -26.61 -18.22 5.56
N SER A 111 -27.12 -17.07 5.14
CA SER A 111 -28.47 -16.94 4.56
C SER A 111 -28.56 -17.37 3.08
N LYS A 112 -27.43 -17.52 2.39
CA LYS A 112 -27.35 -18.01 1.00
C LYS A 112 -27.20 -19.53 0.88
N LYS A 113 -27.23 -20.28 1.98
CA LYS A 113 -27.13 -21.74 2.02
C LYS A 113 -28.46 -22.35 2.42
#